data_AF-A0A7J5Y3H6-F1
#
_entry.id   AF-A0A7J5Y3H6-F1
#
_cell.length_a   1.000
_cell.length_b   1.000
_cell.length_c   1.000
_cell.angle_alpha   90.00
_cell.angle_beta   90.00
_cell.angle_gamma   90.00
#
_symmetry.space_group_name_H-M   'P 1'
#
loop_
_entity.id
_entity.type
_entity.pdbx_description
1 polymer ?
#
loop_
_entity_poly.entity_id
_entity_poly.type
_entity_poly.pdbx_seq_one_letter_code
_entity_poly.pdbx_strand_id
1 'polypeptide(L)'
;MRSEWLAAEFSQVDEDGYGIVSEDVAVATICKLCPGIREAKEIQRTKEKLTSHVTLEEFHEAFGELCTRPDVYFLLVQLSKDRECLDPQDLRLFLETEQGLSLATTEGCWELLRRCEPSAQGRERGLLGLDGFARYLQSAECQLLDPEHLGVCQDMNMPLSHYYISTSYRSYLLDDQVHGRADLGGLIKALQTGCRCIELGVTDGPEGEPLLGVDYGPDISRHHHHHHHHHQHHHQHTPVTVRSALEVVSKYAFLSSQPCCSTCASAALRDNSAP
;
A
#
# COMPACT_ATOMS: atom_id res chain seq x y z
N MET A 1 17.80 -9.57 26.18
CA MET A 1 17.27 -9.60 24.79
C MET A 1 17.29 -8.23 24.10
N ARG A 2 16.31 -7.32 24.28
CA ARG A 2 16.27 -6.03 23.53
C ARG A 2 17.54 -5.20 23.72
N SER A 3 17.96 -4.95 24.97
CA SER A 3 19.13 -4.11 25.24
C SER A 3 20.41 -4.66 24.62
N GLU A 4 20.66 -5.96 24.76
CA GLU A 4 21.83 -6.61 24.15
C GLU A 4 21.78 -6.57 22.61
N TRP A 5 20.59 -6.73 22.02
CA TRP A 5 20.41 -6.61 20.58
C TRP A 5 20.69 -5.20 20.08
N LEU A 6 20.11 -4.16 20.70
CA LEU A 6 20.35 -2.77 20.33
C LEU A 6 21.82 -2.37 20.48
N ALA A 7 22.50 -2.86 21.52
CA ALA A 7 23.94 -2.65 21.68
C ALA A 7 24.75 -3.29 20.55
N ALA A 8 24.37 -4.49 20.10
CA ALA A 8 25.00 -5.15 18.96
C ALA A 8 24.74 -4.42 17.63
N GLU A 9 23.56 -3.84 17.43
CA GLU A 9 23.25 -3.03 16.25
C GLU A 9 23.99 -1.69 16.28
N PHE A 10 24.03 -1.02 17.44
CA PHE A 10 24.76 0.23 17.62
C PHE A 10 26.26 0.06 17.38
N SER A 11 26.86 -1.01 17.90
CA SER A 11 28.28 -1.31 17.68
C SER A 11 28.64 -1.55 16.22
N GLN A 12 27.68 -1.91 15.35
CA GLN A 12 27.93 -2.06 13.91
C GLN A 12 28.02 -0.71 13.19
N VAL A 13 27.43 0.34 13.75
CA VAL A 13 27.38 1.69 13.15
C VAL A 13 28.30 2.69 13.85
N ASP A 14 28.81 2.36 15.04
CA ASP A 14 29.95 3.01 15.69
C ASP A 14 31.27 2.50 15.08
N GLU A 15 31.54 2.88 13.84
CA GLU A 15 32.72 2.42 13.08
C GLU A 15 34.05 2.79 13.75
N ASP A 16 34.08 3.93 14.46
CA ASP A 16 35.27 4.46 15.10
C ASP A 16 35.49 3.92 16.53
N GLY A 17 34.48 3.26 17.12
CA GLY A 17 34.54 2.66 18.46
C GLY A 17 34.59 3.68 19.60
N TYR A 18 34.10 4.90 19.37
CA TYR A 18 34.10 5.96 20.39
C TYR A 18 32.89 5.89 21.33
N GLY A 19 31.94 4.98 21.07
CA GLY A 19 30.70 4.88 21.82
C GLY A 19 29.67 5.96 21.47
N ILE A 20 29.87 6.67 20.36
CA ILE A 20 28.99 7.74 19.88
C ILE A 20 28.81 7.65 18.36
N VAL A 21 27.61 7.97 17.88
CA VAL A 21 27.30 8.06 16.45
C VAL A 21 26.61 9.37 16.13
N SER A 22 26.63 9.80 14.87
CA SER A 22 25.88 11.00 14.46
C SER A 22 24.37 10.77 14.55
N GLU A 23 23.62 11.86 14.75
CA GLU A 23 22.15 11.85 14.77
C GLU A 23 21.55 11.16 13.53
N ASP A 24 22.01 11.52 12.33
CA ASP A 24 21.49 10.96 11.08
C ASP A 24 21.75 9.45 10.97
N VAL A 25 22.89 8.96 11.45
CA VAL A 25 23.20 7.52 11.49
C VAL A 25 22.30 6.80 12.50
N ALA A 26 22.09 7.38 13.69
CA ALA A 26 21.19 6.82 14.70
C ALA A 26 19.76 6.72 14.17
N VAL A 27 19.23 7.80 13.58
CA VAL A 27 17.88 7.83 12.98
C VAL A 27 17.75 6.80 11.87
N ALA A 28 18.71 6.76 10.93
CA ALA A 28 18.71 5.78 9.84
C ALA A 28 18.72 4.34 10.37
N THR A 29 19.49 4.08 11.44
CA THR A 29 19.56 2.77 12.09
C THR A 29 18.22 2.42 12.74
N ILE A 30 17.59 3.32 13.50
CA ILE A 30 16.28 3.07 14.11
C ILE A 30 15.23 2.75 13.03
N CYS A 31 15.15 3.53 11.95
CA CYS A 31 14.24 3.28 10.84
C CYS A 31 14.51 1.94 10.14
N LYS A 32 15.78 1.53 10.03
CA LYS A 32 16.15 0.21 9.51
C LYS A 32 15.66 -0.92 10.41
N LEU A 33 15.81 -0.78 11.73
CA LEU A 33 15.43 -1.80 12.71
C LEU A 33 13.91 -1.90 12.93
N CYS A 34 13.18 -0.82 12.68
CA CYS A 34 11.72 -0.76 12.72
C CYS A 34 11.15 -0.09 11.46
N PRO A 35 10.97 -0.85 10.35
CA PRO A 35 10.52 -0.31 9.07
C PRO A 35 9.11 0.31 9.07
N GLY A 36 8.33 0.08 10.12
CA GLY A 36 7.02 0.70 10.33
C GLY A 36 7.11 2.21 10.55
N ILE A 37 8.28 2.72 10.96
CA ILE A 37 8.53 4.14 11.19
C ILE A 37 8.82 4.82 9.85
N ARG A 38 7.75 5.24 9.18
CA ARG A 38 7.81 5.90 7.87
C ARG A 38 7.20 7.30 7.87
N GLU A 39 6.54 7.69 8.94
CA GLU A 39 5.91 9.01 9.01
C GLU A 39 6.93 10.09 9.35
N ALA A 40 6.90 11.20 8.60
CA ALA A 40 7.78 12.35 8.83
C ALA A 40 7.70 12.88 10.28
N LYS A 41 6.54 12.73 10.94
CA LYS A 41 6.35 13.13 12.35
C LYS A 41 7.11 12.24 13.32
N GLU A 42 7.14 10.94 13.09
CA GLU A 42 7.84 9.99 13.94
C GLU A 42 9.36 10.19 13.82
N ILE A 43 9.84 10.40 12.59
CA ILE A 43 11.24 10.73 12.31
C ILE A 43 11.64 12.04 13.01
N GLN A 44 10.79 13.07 12.91
CA GLN A 44 11.03 14.37 13.55
C GLN A 44 11.12 14.23 15.09
N ARG A 45 10.27 13.40 15.70
CA ARG A 45 10.29 13.14 17.14
C ARG A 45 11.62 12.53 17.61
N THR A 46 12.24 11.67 16.80
CA THR A 46 13.57 11.11 17.10
C THR A 46 14.64 12.19 17.07
N LYS A 47 14.64 13.02 16.03
CA LYS A 47 15.61 14.12 15.85
C LYS A 47 15.60 15.12 17.02
N GLU A 48 14.42 15.42 17.56
CA GLU A 48 14.29 16.34 18.70
C GLU A 48 14.88 15.81 20.01
N LYS A 49 15.08 14.49 20.14
CA LYS A 49 15.58 13.84 21.37
C LYS A 49 17.06 13.52 21.30
N LEU A 50 17.56 13.28 20.10
CA LEU A 50 18.95 12.92 19.88
C LEU A 50 19.81 14.18 19.89
N THR A 51 20.97 14.07 20.53
CA THR A 51 22.01 15.10 20.41
C THR A 51 22.81 14.90 19.11
N SER A 52 23.69 15.83 18.78
CA SER A 52 24.59 15.68 17.62
C SER A 52 25.53 14.48 17.74
N HIS A 53 25.76 13.97 18.96
CA HIS A 53 26.64 12.86 19.28
C HIS A 53 25.87 11.86 20.14
N VAL A 54 25.17 10.96 19.47
CA VAL A 54 24.25 10.01 20.08
C VAL A 54 25.03 8.88 20.75
N THR A 55 24.87 8.76 22.06
CA THR A 55 25.37 7.65 22.88
C THR A 55 24.50 6.40 22.74
N LEU A 56 25.01 5.26 23.19
CA LEU A 56 24.24 4.02 23.24
C LEU A 56 22.97 4.16 24.10
N GLU A 57 23.07 4.85 25.23
CA GLU A 57 21.94 5.10 26.13
C GLU A 57 20.84 5.93 25.45
N GLU A 58 21.21 7.03 24.78
CA GLU A 58 20.28 7.88 24.03
C GLU A 58 19.64 7.09 22.87
N PHE A 59 20.41 6.25 22.19
CA PHE A 59 19.89 5.36 21.14
C PHE A 59 18.85 4.37 21.68
N HIS A 60 19.11 3.76 22.83
CA HIS A 60 18.18 2.85 23.50
C HIS A 60 16.88 3.54 23.93
N GLU A 61 16.99 4.73 24.52
CA GLU A 61 15.83 5.51 24.94
C GLU A 61 14.98 5.92 23.74
N ALA A 62 15.60 6.49 22.70
CA ALA A 62 14.93 6.89 21.48
C ALA A 62 14.24 5.71 20.78
N PHE A 63 14.92 4.56 20.66
CA PHE A 63 14.33 3.34 20.10
C PHE A 63 13.15 2.88 20.97
N GLY A 64 13.33 2.83 22.29
CA GLY A 64 12.32 2.37 23.24
C GLY A 64 11.02 3.17 23.12
N GLU A 65 11.08 4.50 23.10
CA GLU A 65 9.90 5.35 23.06
C GLU A 65 9.20 5.41 21.69
N LEU A 66 9.94 5.17 20.63
CA LEU A 66 9.44 5.26 19.26
C LEU A 66 8.90 3.93 18.76
N CYS A 67 9.62 2.83 19.06
CA CYS A 67 9.33 1.51 18.52
C CYS A 67 8.48 0.66 19.50
N THR A 68 8.35 1.06 20.77
CA THR A 68 7.49 0.33 21.71
C THR A 68 6.05 0.74 21.55
N ARG A 69 5.26 -0.18 21.04
CA ARG A 69 3.81 -0.08 20.97
C ARG A 69 3.18 -0.59 22.29
N PRO A 70 2.51 0.27 23.08
CA PRO A 70 1.95 -0.14 24.38
C PRO A 70 0.90 -1.25 24.29
N ASP A 71 0.11 -1.25 23.21
CA ASP A 71 -0.88 -2.28 22.92
C ASP A 71 -0.25 -3.65 22.64
N VAL A 72 0.84 -3.68 21.86
CA VAL A 72 1.59 -4.91 21.59
C VAL A 72 2.29 -5.42 22.84
N TYR A 73 2.85 -4.51 23.66
CA TYR A 73 3.44 -4.87 24.95
C TYR A 73 2.40 -5.49 25.88
N PHE A 74 1.21 -4.89 25.98
CA PHE A 74 0.13 -5.42 26.80
C PHE A 74 -0.30 -6.82 26.36
N LEU A 75 -0.44 -7.05 25.05
CA LEU A 75 -0.72 -8.38 24.50
C LEU A 75 0.37 -9.39 24.88
N LEU A 76 1.64 -9.05 24.73
CA LEU A 76 2.74 -9.94 25.12
C LEU A 76 2.65 -10.31 26.61
N VAL A 77 2.40 -9.33 27.49
CA VAL A 77 2.27 -9.56 28.93
C VAL A 77 1.10 -10.49 29.26
N GLN A 78 0.01 -10.45 28.48
CA GLN A 78 -1.14 -11.34 28.67
C GLN A 78 -0.86 -12.77 28.19
N LEU A 79 -0.09 -12.91 27.11
CA LEU A 79 0.19 -14.20 26.47
C LEU A 79 1.37 -14.95 27.09
N SER A 80 2.34 -14.20 27.63
CA SER A 80 3.57 -14.75 28.21
C SER A 80 3.37 -15.22 29.66
N LYS A 81 3.93 -16.39 30.00
CA LYS A 81 3.94 -16.86 31.39
C LYS A 81 4.80 -16.00 32.31
N ASP A 82 5.94 -15.53 31.83
CA ASP A 82 6.91 -14.72 32.60
C ASP A 82 6.72 -13.21 32.43
N ARG A 83 5.80 -12.81 31.54
CA ARG A 83 5.48 -11.43 31.17
C ARG A 83 6.61 -10.68 30.46
N GLU A 84 7.65 -11.38 30.04
CA GLU A 84 8.80 -10.80 29.36
C GLU A 84 8.97 -11.34 27.93
N CYS A 85 8.68 -12.63 27.71
CA CYS A 85 8.85 -13.27 26.41
C CYS A 85 7.90 -14.44 26.17
N LEU A 86 7.68 -14.80 24.91
CA LEU A 86 6.89 -15.96 24.52
C LEU A 86 7.82 -17.15 24.28
N ASP A 87 7.55 -18.26 24.98
CA ASP A 87 8.13 -19.56 24.65
C ASP A 87 7.37 -20.24 23.48
N PRO A 88 7.85 -21.37 22.93
CA PRO A 88 7.16 -22.05 21.84
C PRO A 88 5.73 -22.50 22.19
N GLN A 89 5.46 -22.78 23.46
CA GLN A 89 4.14 -23.20 23.92
C GLN A 89 3.18 -22.01 24.05
N ASP A 90 3.68 -20.87 24.53
CA ASP A 90 2.92 -19.61 24.60
C ASP A 90 2.55 -19.14 23.19
N LEU A 91 3.52 -19.15 22.27
CA LEU A 91 3.27 -18.81 20.87
C LEU A 91 2.25 -19.77 20.25
N ARG A 92 2.40 -21.08 20.46
CA ARG A 92 1.45 -22.07 19.94
C ARG A 92 0.03 -21.80 20.43
N LEU A 93 -0.14 -21.55 21.73
CA LEU A 93 -1.45 -21.25 22.30
C LEU A 93 -2.06 -20.01 21.65
N PHE A 94 -1.29 -18.93 21.51
CA PHE A 94 -1.73 -17.72 20.82
C PHE A 94 -2.16 -17.99 19.37
N LEU A 95 -1.39 -18.76 18.61
CA LEU A 95 -1.73 -19.11 17.22
C LEU A 95 -3.03 -19.92 17.15
N GLU A 96 -3.22 -20.88 18.04
CA GLU A 96 -4.41 -21.73 18.07
C GLU A 96 -5.66 -20.98 18.56
N THR A 97 -5.57 -20.18 19.63
CA THR A 97 -6.73 -19.57 20.28
C THR A 97 -7.09 -18.21 19.70
N GLU A 98 -6.11 -17.36 19.42
CA GLU A 98 -6.35 -15.98 18.99
C GLU A 98 -6.29 -15.83 17.48
N GLN A 99 -5.39 -16.56 16.80
CA GLN A 99 -5.22 -16.47 15.34
C GLN A 99 -6.03 -17.54 14.58
N GLY A 100 -6.67 -18.48 15.28
CA GLY A 100 -7.49 -19.53 14.66
C GLY A 100 -6.70 -20.59 13.89
N LEU A 101 -5.38 -20.66 14.07
CA LEU A 101 -4.48 -21.61 13.41
C LEU A 101 -4.44 -22.94 14.18
N SER A 102 -5.53 -23.69 14.10
CA SER A 102 -5.72 -24.97 14.82
C SER A 102 -4.69 -26.09 14.50
N LEU A 103 -3.89 -25.92 13.45
CA LEU A 103 -2.85 -26.87 13.03
C LEU A 103 -1.43 -26.36 13.32
N ALA A 104 -1.26 -25.40 14.23
CA ALA A 104 0.05 -24.90 14.62
C ALA A 104 0.93 -26.04 15.19
N THR A 105 2.04 -26.34 14.50
CA THR A 105 3.00 -27.35 14.94
C THR A 105 4.05 -26.74 15.86
N THR A 106 4.63 -27.58 16.73
CA THR A 106 5.74 -27.16 17.58
C THR A 106 6.93 -26.71 16.73
N GLU A 107 7.25 -27.44 15.67
CA GLU A 107 8.31 -27.11 14.71
C GLU A 107 8.07 -25.76 14.03
N GLY A 108 6.83 -25.47 13.61
CA GLY A 108 6.46 -24.19 13.02
C GLY A 108 6.62 -23.03 14.00
N CYS A 109 6.26 -23.23 15.27
CA CYS A 109 6.48 -22.23 16.32
C CYS A 109 7.98 -21.94 16.51
N TRP A 110 8.82 -22.98 16.52
CA TRP A 110 10.28 -22.82 16.59
C TRP A 110 10.86 -22.05 15.40
N GLU A 111 10.36 -22.31 14.19
CA GLU A 111 10.78 -21.59 12.99
C GLU A 111 10.38 -20.11 13.06
N LEU A 112 9.13 -19.83 13.46
CA LEU A 112 8.63 -18.47 13.65
C LEU A 112 9.48 -17.71 14.67
N LEU A 113 9.76 -18.32 15.83
CA LEU A 113 10.60 -17.73 16.87
C LEU A 113 11.96 -17.33 16.32
N ARG A 114 12.67 -18.26 15.66
CA ARG A 114 14.01 -17.99 15.10
C ARG A 114 13.99 -16.92 14.02
N ARG A 115 12.94 -16.86 13.21
CA ARG A 115 12.82 -15.94 12.08
C ARG A 115 12.46 -14.52 12.55
N CYS A 116 11.55 -14.40 13.50
CA CYS A 116 11.03 -13.11 13.95
C CYS A 116 11.91 -12.45 15.01
N GLU A 117 12.53 -13.23 15.91
CA GLU A 117 13.32 -12.69 17.00
C GLU A 117 14.62 -12.02 16.51
N PRO A 118 14.82 -10.71 16.77
CA PRO A 118 16.07 -10.04 16.43
C PRO A 118 17.28 -10.56 17.19
N SER A 119 17.12 -10.75 18.51
CA SER A 119 18.26 -10.96 19.39
C SER A 119 18.85 -12.35 19.19
N ALA A 120 20.19 -12.42 19.07
CA ALA A 120 20.86 -13.71 18.95
C ALA A 120 20.56 -14.62 20.16
N GLN A 121 20.57 -14.04 21.36
CA GLN A 121 20.20 -14.70 22.62
C GLN A 121 18.78 -15.28 22.58
N GLY A 122 17.79 -14.50 22.11
CA GLY A 122 16.40 -14.97 22.02
C GLY A 122 16.25 -16.10 21.00
N ARG A 123 16.89 -15.99 19.84
CA ARG A 123 16.90 -17.05 18.81
C ARG A 123 17.51 -18.35 19.31
N GLU A 124 18.63 -18.28 20.02
CA GLU A 124 19.31 -19.46 20.58
C GLU A 124 18.44 -20.14 21.65
N ARG A 125 17.79 -19.35 22.50
CA ARG A 125 16.94 -19.86 23.58
C ARG A 125 15.53 -20.26 23.14
N GLY A 126 15.13 -19.90 21.91
CA GLY A 126 13.77 -20.14 21.42
C GLY A 126 12.73 -19.26 22.08
N LEU A 127 13.05 -17.99 22.35
CA LEU A 127 12.17 -17.04 23.01
C LEU A 127 11.86 -15.87 22.08
N LEU A 128 10.60 -15.43 22.05
CA LEU A 128 10.17 -14.23 21.35
C LEU A 128 10.08 -13.07 22.34
N GLY A 129 10.95 -12.07 22.19
CA GLY A 129 10.80 -10.80 22.89
C GLY A 129 9.75 -9.90 22.23
N LEU A 130 9.52 -8.74 22.85
CA LEU A 130 8.58 -7.74 22.35
C LEU A 130 8.83 -7.32 20.90
N ASP A 131 10.10 -7.08 20.53
CA ASP A 131 10.46 -6.69 19.16
C ASP A 131 10.18 -7.80 18.15
N GLY A 132 10.48 -9.05 18.52
CA GLY A 132 10.19 -10.21 17.69
C GLY A 132 8.69 -10.42 17.52
N PHE A 133 7.91 -10.22 18.57
CA PHE A 133 6.45 -10.34 18.53
C PHE A 133 5.83 -9.23 17.68
N ALA A 134 6.29 -7.99 17.83
CA ALA A 134 5.87 -6.88 16.98
C ALA A 134 6.17 -7.14 15.49
N ARG A 135 7.33 -7.72 15.17
CA ARG A 135 7.69 -8.12 13.80
C ARG A 135 6.79 -9.23 13.28
N TYR A 136 6.46 -10.21 14.11
CA TYR A 136 5.51 -11.27 13.75
C TYR A 136 4.13 -10.69 13.40
N LEU A 137 3.59 -9.80 14.24
CA LEU A 137 2.27 -9.19 13.98
C LEU A 137 2.23 -8.31 12.71
N GLN A 138 3.39 -7.85 12.23
CA GLN A 138 3.53 -7.09 10.98
C GLN A 138 3.95 -7.97 9.79
N SER A 139 4.10 -9.28 9.99
CA SER A 139 4.51 -10.21 8.95
C SER A 139 3.39 -10.50 7.95
N ALA A 140 3.74 -11.10 6.81
CA ALA A 140 2.76 -11.46 5.78
C ALA A 140 1.71 -12.45 6.32
N GLU A 141 2.11 -13.31 7.25
CA GLU A 141 1.26 -14.32 7.88
C GLU A 141 0.17 -13.72 8.80
N CYS A 142 0.34 -12.47 9.23
CA CYS A 142 -0.65 -11.73 10.02
C CYS A 142 -1.46 -10.73 9.17
N GLN A 143 -1.33 -10.77 7.84
CA GLN A 143 -2.16 -9.94 6.98
C GLN A 143 -3.62 -10.39 7.07
N LEU A 144 -4.53 -9.42 7.18
CA LEU A 144 -5.97 -9.68 7.24
C LEU A 144 -6.51 -10.30 5.94
N LEU A 145 -5.86 -10.01 4.82
CA LEU A 145 -6.25 -10.53 3.51
C LEU A 145 -5.74 -11.95 3.36
N ASP A 146 -6.68 -12.86 3.07
CA ASP A 146 -6.35 -14.23 2.70
C ASP A 146 -5.42 -14.24 1.48
N PRO A 147 -4.22 -14.85 1.57
CA PRO A 147 -3.30 -14.98 0.45
C PRO A 147 -3.93 -15.65 -0.78
N GLU A 148 -4.90 -16.56 -0.59
CA GLU A 148 -5.64 -17.20 -1.69
C GLU A 148 -6.43 -16.18 -2.52
N HIS A 149 -6.83 -15.06 -1.90
CA HIS A 149 -7.56 -13.98 -2.55
C HIS A 149 -6.66 -12.90 -3.17
N LEU A 150 -5.32 -13.06 -3.11
CA LEU A 150 -4.39 -12.16 -3.82
C LEU A 150 -4.40 -12.39 -5.33
N GLY A 151 -4.91 -13.54 -5.78
CA GLY A 151 -5.12 -13.88 -7.18
C GLY A 151 -6.60 -14.08 -7.52
N VAL A 152 -6.86 -14.50 -8.76
CA VAL A 152 -8.19 -14.95 -9.17
C VAL A 152 -8.48 -16.30 -8.49
N CYS A 153 -9.37 -16.30 -7.51
CA CYS A 153 -9.78 -17.49 -6.75
C CYS A 153 -11.21 -17.95 -7.08
N GLN A 154 -11.99 -17.13 -7.80
CA GLN A 154 -13.35 -17.46 -8.19
C GLN A 154 -13.37 -18.32 -9.46
N ASP A 155 -14.43 -19.13 -9.63
CA ASP A 155 -14.67 -19.78 -10.92
C ASP A 155 -14.97 -18.70 -11.97
N MET A 156 -14.10 -18.57 -12.98
CA MET A 156 -14.22 -17.60 -14.07
C MET A 156 -14.93 -18.17 -15.33
N ASN A 157 -15.57 -19.34 -15.23
CA ASN A 157 -16.28 -19.98 -16.34
C ASN A 157 -17.81 -19.81 -16.30
N MET A 158 -18.35 -19.13 -15.29
CA MET A 158 -19.78 -18.85 -15.18
C MET A 158 -20.20 -17.77 -16.20
N PRO A 159 -21.51 -17.62 -16.49
CA PRO A 159 -21.99 -16.52 -17.31
C PRO A 159 -21.68 -15.15 -16.69
N LEU A 160 -21.47 -14.11 -17.52
CA LEU A 160 -21.14 -12.75 -17.06
C LEU A 160 -22.11 -12.19 -16.00
N SER A 161 -23.38 -12.56 -16.06
CA SER A 161 -24.41 -12.14 -15.10
C SER A 161 -24.20 -12.66 -13.66
N HIS A 162 -23.25 -13.56 -13.43
CA HIS A 162 -22.91 -14.09 -12.11
C HIS A 162 -21.80 -13.31 -11.40
N TYR A 163 -21.18 -12.32 -12.06
CA TYR A 163 -20.08 -11.55 -11.50
C TYR A 163 -20.49 -10.11 -11.23
N TYR A 164 -19.94 -9.56 -10.15
CA TYR A 164 -19.85 -8.12 -10.02
C TYR A 164 -18.73 -7.61 -10.93
N ILE A 165 -19.07 -6.64 -11.79
CA ILE A 165 -18.14 -6.06 -12.76
C ILE A 165 -17.74 -4.67 -12.27
N SER A 166 -16.44 -4.41 -12.12
CA SER A 166 -15.93 -3.07 -11.83
C SER A 166 -16.25 -2.14 -13.00
N THR A 167 -17.15 -1.19 -12.78
CA THR A 167 -17.65 -0.27 -13.80
C THR A 167 -17.36 1.18 -13.42
N SER A 168 -17.10 2.02 -14.43
CA SER A 168 -16.86 3.43 -14.26
C SER A 168 -17.82 4.24 -15.12
N TYR A 169 -18.56 5.11 -14.46
CA TYR A 169 -19.45 6.06 -15.10
C TYR A 169 -18.67 7.32 -15.48
N ARG A 170 -18.58 7.61 -16.78
CA ARG A 170 -17.99 8.83 -17.35
C ARG A 170 -16.66 9.22 -16.72
N SER A 171 -15.74 8.27 -16.57
CA SER A 171 -14.41 8.50 -15.96
C SER A 171 -13.59 9.56 -16.68
N TYR A 172 -13.90 9.86 -17.93
CA TYR A 172 -13.25 10.92 -18.69
C TYR A 172 -13.64 12.33 -18.21
N LEU A 173 -14.71 12.51 -17.43
CA LEU A 173 -15.11 13.83 -16.93
C LEU A 173 -14.37 14.21 -15.65
N LEU A 174 -13.70 15.36 -15.67
CA LEU A 174 -13.11 15.99 -14.49
C LEU A 174 -14.17 16.74 -13.69
N ASP A 175 -14.14 16.55 -12.37
CA ASP A 175 -14.86 17.28 -11.31
C ASP A 175 -16.41 17.23 -11.34
N ASP A 176 -17.06 17.63 -12.43
CA ASP A 176 -18.53 17.74 -12.55
C ASP A 176 -19.07 16.75 -13.60
N GLN A 177 -20.20 16.12 -13.33
CA GLN A 177 -20.87 15.21 -14.27
C GLN A 177 -21.77 15.94 -15.28
N VAL A 178 -21.98 17.23 -15.08
CA VAL A 178 -22.86 18.09 -15.90
C VAL A 178 -22.06 19.05 -16.78
N HIS A 179 -21.08 19.74 -16.22
CA HIS A 179 -20.21 20.68 -16.97
C HIS A 179 -18.74 20.22 -16.98
N GLY A 180 -18.52 18.94 -16.65
CA GLY A 180 -17.20 18.37 -16.59
C GLY A 180 -16.47 18.47 -17.90
N ARG A 181 -15.20 18.77 -17.79
CA ARG A 181 -14.29 18.72 -18.92
C ARG A 181 -13.87 17.27 -19.17
N ALA A 182 -13.79 16.87 -20.43
CA ALA A 182 -13.19 15.59 -20.81
C ALA A 182 -11.64 15.60 -20.66
N ASP A 183 -11.10 14.51 -20.11
CA ASP A 183 -9.67 14.25 -19.92
C ASP A 183 -9.36 12.75 -20.03
N LEU A 184 -8.28 12.42 -20.73
CA LEU A 184 -7.86 11.02 -20.92
C LEU A 184 -7.29 10.39 -19.64
N GLY A 185 -6.75 11.18 -18.72
CA GLY A 185 -6.16 10.71 -17.46
C GLY A 185 -7.18 9.98 -16.58
N GLY A 186 -8.44 10.40 -16.61
CA GLY A 186 -9.52 9.71 -15.92
C GLY A 186 -9.79 8.30 -16.46
N LEU A 187 -9.77 8.11 -17.78
CA LEU A 187 -9.86 6.79 -18.41
C LEU A 187 -8.65 5.92 -18.07
N ILE A 188 -7.43 6.47 -18.17
CA ILE A 188 -6.19 5.77 -17.82
C ILE A 188 -6.26 5.25 -16.38
N LYS A 189 -6.63 6.12 -15.44
CA LYS A 189 -6.73 5.77 -14.02
C LYS A 189 -7.77 4.67 -13.80
N ALA A 190 -8.96 4.78 -14.40
CA ALA A 190 -10.01 3.76 -14.28
C ALA A 190 -9.50 2.38 -14.74
N LEU A 191 -8.88 2.30 -15.92
CA LEU A 191 -8.35 1.05 -16.46
C LEU A 191 -7.19 0.48 -15.60
N GLN A 192 -6.28 1.33 -15.13
CA GLN A 192 -5.18 0.92 -14.25
C GLN A 192 -5.68 0.37 -12.91
N THR A 193 -6.79 0.89 -12.38
CA THR A 193 -7.43 0.36 -11.15
C THR A 193 -8.26 -0.90 -11.36
N GLY A 194 -8.25 -1.47 -12.57
CA GLY A 194 -8.92 -2.74 -12.87
C GLY A 194 -10.37 -2.60 -13.31
N CYS A 195 -10.81 -1.41 -13.73
CA CYS A 195 -12.13 -1.22 -14.30
C CYS A 195 -12.30 -2.03 -15.60
N ARG A 196 -13.46 -2.69 -15.76
CA ARG A 196 -13.78 -3.57 -16.88
C ARG A 196 -14.91 -3.06 -17.77
N CYS A 197 -15.59 -2.00 -17.35
CA CYS A 197 -16.65 -1.36 -18.12
C CYS A 197 -16.53 0.15 -17.96
N ILE A 198 -16.43 0.87 -19.08
CA ILE A 198 -16.33 2.33 -19.12
C ILE A 198 -17.47 2.89 -19.97
N GLU A 199 -18.07 3.97 -19.51
CA GLU A 199 -19.03 4.74 -20.30
C GLU A 199 -18.33 5.91 -21.01
N LEU A 200 -18.59 6.05 -22.31
CA LEU A 200 -18.14 7.15 -23.13
C LEU A 200 -19.36 7.90 -23.67
N GLY A 201 -19.60 9.11 -23.18
CA GLY A 201 -20.59 10.02 -23.75
C GLY A 201 -19.98 10.74 -24.95
N VAL A 202 -20.60 10.56 -26.12
CA VAL A 202 -20.10 11.06 -27.40
C VAL A 202 -21.02 12.15 -27.91
N THR A 203 -20.42 13.23 -28.41
CA THR A 203 -21.08 14.41 -28.96
C THR A 203 -20.43 14.79 -30.28
N ASP A 204 -21.19 15.46 -31.15
CA ASP A 204 -20.66 15.93 -32.43
C ASP A 204 -19.71 17.11 -32.21
N GLY A 205 -18.48 16.99 -32.73
CA GLY A 205 -17.50 18.06 -32.76
C GLY A 205 -17.46 18.81 -34.10
N PRO A 206 -16.59 19.82 -34.21
CA PRO A 206 -16.37 20.55 -35.46
C PRO A 206 -16.01 19.61 -36.60
N GLU A 207 -16.51 19.92 -37.80
CA GLU A 207 -16.28 19.11 -39.02
C GLU A 207 -16.72 17.63 -38.90
N GLY A 208 -17.60 17.31 -37.92
CA GLY A 208 -18.12 15.96 -37.71
C GLY A 208 -17.18 15.02 -36.95
N GLU A 209 -16.08 15.51 -36.37
CA GLU A 209 -15.21 14.69 -35.52
C GLU A 209 -15.92 14.38 -34.18
N PRO A 210 -16.09 13.10 -33.79
CA PRO A 210 -16.78 12.74 -32.56
C PRO A 210 -15.91 13.03 -31.33
N LEU A 211 -16.48 13.76 -30.37
CA LEU A 211 -15.80 14.21 -29.14
C LEU A 211 -16.45 13.59 -27.90
N LEU A 212 -15.62 13.36 -26.86
CA LEU A 212 -16.11 13.05 -25.53
C LEU A 212 -16.53 14.34 -24.81
N GLY A 213 -17.71 14.32 -24.18
CA GLY A 213 -18.21 15.47 -23.44
C GLY A 213 -19.62 15.29 -22.89
N VAL A 214 -20.14 16.36 -22.31
CA VAL A 214 -21.56 16.53 -22.02
C VAL A 214 -22.10 17.50 -23.09
N ASP A 215 -23.22 17.15 -23.72
CA ASP A 215 -23.82 17.79 -24.90
C ASP A 215 -23.35 19.22 -25.18
N TYR A 216 -22.65 19.41 -26.32
CA TYR A 216 -22.43 20.73 -26.92
C TYR A 216 -23.75 21.24 -27.54
N GLY A 217 -24.75 21.52 -26.72
CA GLY A 217 -25.93 22.26 -27.16
C GLY A 217 -25.52 23.68 -27.57
N PRO A 218 -26.05 24.24 -28.68
CA PRO A 218 -25.61 25.53 -29.22
C PRO A 218 -25.94 26.77 -28.35
N ASP A 219 -26.38 26.60 -27.09
CA ASP A 219 -26.97 27.68 -26.30
C ASP A 219 -26.44 27.83 -24.86
N ILE A 220 -25.25 27.33 -24.54
CA ILE A 220 -24.62 27.60 -23.22
C ILE A 220 -23.67 28.81 -23.26
N SER A 221 -23.30 29.31 -24.46
CA SER A 221 -22.43 30.49 -24.58
C SER A 221 -23.11 31.84 -24.26
N ARG A 222 -24.38 31.88 -23.81
CA ARG A 222 -25.13 33.14 -23.66
C ARG A 222 -25.48 33.59 -22.25
N HIS A 223 -25.18 32.84 -21.18
CA HIS A 223 -25.62 33.24 -19.83
C HIS A 223 -24.54 33.52 -18.79
N HIS A 224 -23.26 33.59 -19.14
CA HIS A 224 -22.22 34.05 -18.22
C HIS A 224 -21.59 35.38 -18.66
N HIS A 225 -22.44 36.41 -18.68
CA HIS A 225 -22.00 37.77 -18.37
C HIS A 225 -22.69 38.16 -17.07
N HIS A 226 -22.09 37.85 -15.92
CA HIS A 226 -22.03 38.74 -14.75
C HIS A 226 -21.13 38.14 -13.65
N HIS A 227 -20.07 38.89 -13.34
CA HIS A 227 -19.25 38.87 -12.12
C HIS A 227 -18.49 37.59 -11.71
N HIS A 228 -17.23 37.50 -12.15
CA HIS A 228 -16.07 37.58 -11.24
C HIS A 228 -14.77 37.72 -12.04
N HIS A 229 -14.01 38.78 -11.78
CA HIS A 229 -12.64 38.91 -12.25
C HIS A 229 -11.76 37.91 -11.48
N HIS A 230 -11.54 36.73 -12.07
CA HIS A 230 -10.33 35.96 -11.84
C HIS A 230 -9.66 35.76 -13.20
N HIS A 231 -8.40 36.17 -13.31
CA HIS A 231 -7.53 35.86 -14.44
C HIS A 231 -7.36 34.33 -14.51
N GLN A 232 -8.26 33.64 -15.19
CA GLN A 232 -8.04 32.28 -15.65
C GLN A 232 -7.30 32.39 -16.98
N HIS A 233 -6.04 31.93 -16.98
CA HIS A 233 -5.34 31.61 -18.22
C HIS A 233 -6.24 30.65 -19.03
N HIS A 234 -6.81 31.14 -20.14
CA HIS A 234 -7.41 30.28 -21.15
C HIS A 234 -6.29 29.47 -21.82
N HIS A 235 -5.86 28.39 -21.16
CA HIS A 235 -5.26 27.29 -21.90
C HIS A 235 -6.36 26.71 -22.78
N GLN A 236 -6.25 26.94 -24.09
CA GLN A 236 -7.03 26.23 -25.09
C GLN A 236 -6.68 24.75 -24.94
N HIS A 237 -7.52 24.03 -24.21
CA HIS A 237 -7.37 22.60 -24.06
C HIS A 237 -7.99 21.92 -25.26
N THR A 238 -7.20 21.07 -25.92
CA THR A 238 -7.65 20.29 -27.06
C THR A 238 -8.81 19.38 -26.63
N PRO A 239 -9.95 19.40 -27.34
CA PRO A 239 -11.04 18.48 -27.07
C PRO A 239 -10.59 17.02 -27.15
N VAL A 240 -11.15 16.16 -26.29
CA VAL A 240 -10.85 14.73 -26.30
C VAL A 240 -11.69 14.06 -27.38
N THR A 241 -11.04 13.56 -28.43
CA THR A 241 -11.70 12.81 -29.50
C THR A 241 -12.00 11.37 -29.08
N VAL A 242 -13.01 10.75 -29.68
CA VAL A 242 -13.26 9.31 -29.49
C VAL A 242 -12.04 8.49 -29.91
N ARG A 243 -11.33 8.90 -30.97
CA ARG A 243 -10.09 8.24 -31.42
C ARG A 243 -9.06 8.16 -30.31
N SER A 244 -8.74 9.28 -29.66
CA SER A 244 -7.73 9.30 -28.59
C SER A 244 -8.17 8.51 -27.35
N ALA A 245 -9.47 8.50 -27.05
CA ALA A 245 -10.02 7.64 -26.00
C ALA A 245 -9.85 6.14 -26.32
N LEU A 246 -10.13 5.72 -27.55
CA LEU A 246 -9.95 4.33 -27.98
C LEU A 246 -8.48 3.91 -27.98
N GLU A 247 -7.55 4.79 -28.35
CA GLU A 247 -6.10 4.55 -28.23
C GLU A 247 -5.68 4.29 -26.77
N VAL A 248 -6.22 5.06 -25.83
CA VAL A 248 -6.03 4.83 -24.39
C VAL A 248 -6.61 3.47 -23.98
N VAL A 249 -7.84 3.15 -24.40
CA VAL A 249 -8.47 1.87 -24.06
C VAL A 249 -7.63 0.70 -24.58
N SER A 250 -7.23 0.74 -25.85
CA SER A 250 -6.37 -0.28 -26.47
C SER A 250 -5.08 -0.48 -25.69
N LYS A 251 -4.44 0.61 -25.26
CA LYS A 251 -3.17 0.56 -24.52
C LYS A 251 -3.31 0.03 -23.09
N TYR A 252 -4.39 0.34 -22.38
CA TYR A 252 -4.50 0.11 -20.93
C TYR A 252 -5.53 -0.94 -20.50
N ALA A 253 -6.41 -1.42 -21.39
CA ALA A 253 -7.52 -2.32 -21.05
C ALA A 253 -7.10 -3.58 -20.29
N PHE A 254 -5.92 -4.15 -20.60
CA PHE A 254 -5.48 -5.43 -20.04
C PHE A 254 -4.19 -5.33 -19.22
N LEU A 255 -3.77 -4.11 -18.84
CA LEU A 255 -2.53 -3.90 -18.08
C LEU A 255 -2.65 -4.37 -16.62
N SER A 256 -3.84 -4.23 -16.04
CA SER A 256 -4.13 -4.52 -14.62
C SER A 256 -4.87 -5.85 -14.40
N SER A 257 -5.46 -6.45 -15.43
CA SER A 257 -5.97 -7.82 -15.37
C SER A 257 -6.06 -8.45 -16.75
N GLN A 258 -6.04 -9.78 -16.76
CA GLN A 258 -6.31 -10.56 -17.96
C GLN A 258 -7.81 -10.51 -18.34
N PRO A 259 -8.14 -10.81 -19.61
CA PRO A 259 -9.52 -10.88 -20.08
C PRO A 259 -10.35 -11.91 -19.30
N CYS A 260 -11.58 -11.55 -18.94
CA CYS A 260 -12.44 -12.36 -18.08
C CYS A 260 -12.92 -13.69 -18.71
N CYS A 261 -12.72 -13.92 -20.01
CA CYS A 261 -13.05 -15.18 -20.67
C CYS A 261 -12.24 -15.38 -21.96
N SER A 262 -12.21 -16.62 -22.46
CA SER A 262 -11.52 -17.01 -23.71
C SER A 262 -12.02 -16.23 -24.93
N THR A 263 -13.31 -15.86 -24.96
CA THR A 263 -13.90 -15.02 -26.01
C THR A 263 -13.34 -13.60 -25.97
N CYS A 264 -13.20 -12.99 -24.79
CA CYS A 264 -12.57 -11.68 -24.62
C CYS A 264 -11.06 -11.73 -24.89
N ALA A 265 -10.39 -12.84 -24.57
CA ALA A 265 -8.98 -13.04 -24.88
C ALA A 265 -8.71 -13.08 -26.39
N SER A 266 -9.63 -13.66 -27.18
CA SER A 266 -9.52 -13.70 -28.63
C SER A 266 -9.70 -12.34 -29.32
N ALA A 267 -10.37 -11.37 -28.66
CA ALA A 267 -10.44 -9.99 -29.10
C ALA A 267 -9.16 -9.20 -28.73
N ALA A 268 -8.66 -9.38 -27.50
CA ALA A 268 -7.44 -8.72 -27.02
C ALA A 268 -6.18 -9.11 -27.82
N LEU A 269 -6.10 -10.36 -28.29
CA LEU A 269 -4.98 -10.85 -29.11
C LEU A 269 -4.97 -10.30 -30.54
N ARG A 270 -6.11 -9.83 -31.06
CA ARG A 270 -6.18 -9.21 -32.40
C ARG A 270 -5.62 -7.80 -32.41
N ASP A 271 -5.77 -7.04 -31.33
CA ASP A 271 -5.25 -5.67 -31.24
C ASP A 271 -3.74 -5.59 -30.95
N ASN A 272 -3.15 -6.58 -30.27
CA ASN A 272 -1.69 -6.64 -30.02
C ASN A 272 -0.86 -7.15 -31.22
N SER A 273 -1.49 -7.37 -32.38
CA SER A 273 -0.83 -7.88 -33.59
C SER A 273 -0.91 -6.95 -34.81
N ALA A 274 -1.40 -5.73 -34.65
CA ALA A 274 -1.29 -4.70 -35.69
C ALA A 274 0.03 -3.91 -35.52
N PRO A 275 0.87 -3.81 -36.57
CA PRO A 275 2.13 -3.06 -36.55
C PRO A 275 1.94 -1.55 -36.46
#